data_AF-A0A7V1ECA2-F1
#
_entry.id   AF-A0A7V1ECA2-F1
#
_cell.length_a   1.000
_cell.length_b   1.000
_cell.length_c   1.000
_cell.angle_alpha   90.00
_cell.angle_beta   90.00
_cell.angle_gamma   90.00
#
_symmetry.space_group_name_H-M   'P 1'
#
loop_
_entity.id
_entity.type
_entity.pdbx_description
1 polymer ?
#
loop_
_entity_poly.entity_id
_entity_poly.type
_entity_poly.pdbx_seq_one_letter_code
_entity_poly.pdbx_strand_id
1 'polypeptide(L)'
;MVLDMTKLNKENGFFHRRTNAVDVETAKIPSDYNRRAAGSCVAVSPDKAEPVPMQKVSSRKEVLDIFEQWVSGQNAEGLVVRSEQPVVFKVKPKHSIDAVVAGYTEGIGENSGQVRDIMFAVMREDGNFQLIGVTGNWILENSFE
;
A
#
# COMPACT_ATOMS: atom_id res chain seq x y z
N MET A 1 -0.49 10.99 16.21
CA MET A 1 0.67 11.87 16.38
C MET A 1 0.19 13.30 16.18
N VAL A 2 0.04 14.09 17.25
CA VAL A 2 -0.21 15.52 17.12
C VAL A 2 1.16 16.19 17.04
N LEU A 3 1.46 16.82 15.90
CA LEU A 3 2.68 17.61 15.75
C LEU A 3 2.45 18.96 16.42
N ASP A 4 3.31 19.30 17.37
CA ASP A 4 3.28 20.62 17.99
C ASP A 4 4.00 21.62 17.07
N MET A 5 3.21 22.27 16.22
CA MET A 5 3.69 23.24 15.23
C MET A 5 4.42 24.43 15.87
N THR A 6 4.17 24.72 17.16
CA THR A 6 4.85 25.83 17.87
C THR A 6 6.30 25.52 18.22
N LYS A 7 6.70 24.23 18.16
CA LYS A 7 8.04 23.75 18.52
C LYS A 7 8.94 23.47 17.32
N LEU A 8 8.49 23.76 16.10
CA LEU A 8 9.26 23.60 14.87
C LEU A 8 9.90 24.95 14.46
N ASN A 9 11.20 24.95 14.16
CA ASN A 9 11.89 26.12 13.63
C ASN A 9 11.75 26.16 12.11
N LYS A 10 11.36 27.32 11.57
CA LYS A 10 11.24 27.57 10.12
C LYS A 10 12.51 28.26 9.63
N GLU A 11 13.27 27.60 8.78
CA GLU A 11 14.46 28.17 8.12
C GLU A 11 14.36 27.91 6.61
N ASN A 12 14.56 28.97 5.81
CA ASN A 12 14.51 28.90 4.34
C ASN A 12 13.23 28.23 3.76
N GLY A 13 12.09 28.33 4.46
CA GLY A 13 10.83 27.73 4.03
C GLY A 13 10.64 26.26 4.43
N PHE A 14 11.59 25.65 5.13
CA PHE A 14 11.54 24.27 5.61
C PHE A 14 11.53 24.21 7.14
N PHE A 15 10.94 23.15 7.72
CA PHE A 15 10.96 22.91 9.16
C PHE A 15 12.16 22.06 9.55
N HIS A 16 13.02 22.56 10.42
CA HIS A 16 14.21 21.84 10.88
C HIS A 16 13.95 21.03 12.17
N ARG A 17 14.64 19.88 12.28
CA ARG A 17 14.44 18.83 13.29
C ARG A 17 14.45 19.36 14.75
N ARG A 18 13.38 19.10 15.51
CA ARG A 18 13.44 18.94 16.98
C ARG A 18 12.73 17.66 17.38
N THR A 19 13.43 16.80 18.12
CA THR A 19 12.85 15.58 18.75
C THR A 19 11.73 15.89 19.74
N ASN A 20 11.56 17.16 20.11
CA ASN A 20 10.69 17.62 21.19
C ASN A 20 9.34 18.17 20.67
N ALA A 21 9.12 18.17 19.34
CA ALA A 21 7.87 18.56 18.70
C ALA A 21 6.87 17.39 18.56
N VAL A 22 7.28 16.20 19.01
CA VAL A 22 6.48 15.00 19.10
C VAL A 22 6.13 14.78 20.57
N ASP A 23 4.88 14.43 20.86
CA ASP A 23 4.43 14.14 22.23
C ASP A 23 5.35 13.10 22.93
N VAL A 24 5.59 13.30 24.24
CA VAL A 24 6.56 12.55 25.05
C VAL A 24 6.24 11.05 25.12
N GLU A 25 4.96 10.64 25.07
CA GLU A 25 4.61 9.23 24.99
C GLU A 25 4.90 8.64 23.61
N THR A 26 4.67 9.43 22.56
CA THR A 26 4.89 9.01 21.17
C THR A 26 6.38 8.89 20.84
N ALA A 27 7.23 9.70 21.50
CA ALA A 27 8.68 9.68 21.38
C ALA A 27 9.37 8.50 22.09
N LYS A 28 8.66 7.81 23.02
CA LYS A 28 9.20 6.67 23.80
C LYS A 28 9.06 5.31 23.10
N ILE A 29 8.33 5.23 21.99
CA ILE A 29 8.08 3.96 21.29
C ILE A 29 9.36 3.58 20.49
N PRO A 30 10.08 2.49 20.84
CA PRO A 30 11.45 2.22 20.39
C PRO A 30 11.59 1.87 18.90
N SER A 31 10.50 1.47 18.23
CA SER A 31 10.52 1.25 16.79
C SER A 31 10.41 2.61 16.09
N ASP A 32 11.57 3.25 15.91
CA ASP A 32 12.06 4.28 14.98
C ASP A 32 11.13 4.94 13.92
N TYR A 33 9.89 4.51 13.70
CA TYR A 33 8.89 5.11 12.80
C TYR A 33 8.39 6.47 13.27
N ASN A 34 8.04 6.68 14.53
CA ASN A 34 7.57 8.00 14.99
C ASN A 34 8.69 9.06 14.87
N ARG A 35 9.94 8.66 15.13
CA ARG A 35 11.13 9.50 14.94
C ARG A 35 11.41 9.76 13.46
N ARG A 36 11.23 8.78 12.58
CA ARG A 36 11.41 8.91 11.12
C ARG A 36 10.28 9.66 10.44
N ALA A 37 9.02 9.47 10.83
CA ALA A 37 7.87 10.20 10.34
C ALA A 37 8.03 11.70 10.66
N ALA A 38 8.40 12.03 11.91
CA ALA A 38 8.78 13.38 12.30
C ALA A 38 10.01 13.91 11.53
N GLY A 39 10.94 13.03 11.13
CA GLY A 39 12.09 13.35 10.29
C GLY A 39 11.77 13.53 8.79
N SER A 40 10.74 12.87 8.26
CA SER A 40 10.32 13.00 6.85
C SER A 40 9.51 14.26 6.57
N CYS A 41 8.92 14.87 7.61
CA CYS A 41 8.25 16.17 7.51
C CYS A 41 9.22 17.35 7.23
N VAL A 42 10.54 17.12 7.16
CA VAL A 42 11.59 18.14 7.22
C VAL A 42 12.02 18.68 5.83
N ALA A 43 11.60 18.05 4.73
CA ALA A 43 12.06 18.41 3.37
C ALA A 43 10.93 18.80 2.40
N VAL A 44 9.78 19.25 2.90
CA VAL A 44 8.66 19.67 2.06
C VAL A 44 8.12 21.00 2.56
N SER A 45 7.76 21.88 1.62
CA SER A 45 7.11 23.17 1.92
C SER A 45 5.86 22.93 2.79
N PRO A 46 5.65 23.68 3.89
CA PRO A 46 4.53 23.49 4.82
C PRO A 46 3.14 23.48 4.19
N ASP A 47 2.99 24.20 3.08
CA ASP A 47 1.79 24.31 2.24
C ASP A 47 1.58 23.12 1.30
N LYS A 48 2.55 22.20 1.20
CA LYS A 48 2.55 21.06 0.26
C LYS A 48 2.73 19.70 0.93
N ALA A 49 2.74 19.66 2.26
CA ALA A 49 2.87 18.42 3.02
C ALA A 49 1.66 18.23 3.92
N GLU A 50 0.91 17.16 3.67
CA GLU A 50 -0.12 16.69 4.58
C GLU A 50 0.37 15.43 5.28
N PRO A 51 0.20 15.32 6.62
CA PRO A 51 0.49 14.09 7.31
C PRO A 51 -0.49 13.01 6.85
N VAL A 52 0.02 11.79 6.64
CA VAL A 52 -0.85 10.64 6.38
C VAL A 52 -1.76 10.44 7.61
N PRO A 53 -3.09 10.41 7.45
CA PRO A 53 -4.01 10.15 8.56
C PRO A 53 -3.70 8.80 9.22
N MET A 54 -3.67 8.77 10.56
CA MET A 54 -3.38 7.58 11.34
C MET A 54 -4.24 7.53 12.59
N GLN A 55 -4.70 6.33 12.96
CA GLN A 55 -5.40 6.07 14.21
C GLN A 55 -4.65 4.99 15.01
N LYS A 56 -4.53 5.21 16.32
CA LYS A 56 -3.99 4.20 17.24
C LYS A 56 -5.15 3.30 17.66
N VAL A 57 -4.98 2.01 17.48
CA VAL A 57 -5.98 0.98 17.80
C VAL A 57 -5.35 -0.11 18.63
N SER A 58 -6.18 -0.80 19.41
CA SER A 58 -5.75 -1.83 20.36
C SER A 58 -6.30 -3.23 20.04
N SER A 59 -7.24 -3.32 19.10
CA SER A 59 -7.92 -4.58 18.78
C SER A 59 -8.05 -4.79 17.27
N ARG A 60 -8.17 -6.07 16.87
CA ARG A 60 -8.45 -6.44 15.48
C ARG A 60 -9.79 -5.87 15.00
N LYS A 61 -10.77 -5.78 15.89
CA LYS A 61 -12.10 -5.22 15.59
C LYS A 61 -11.99 -3.76 15.15
N GLU A 62 -11.24 -2.95 15.91
CA GLU A 62 -11.02 -1.53 15.55
C GLU A 62 -10.31 -1.38 14.19
N VAL A 63 -9.35 -2.26 13.87
CA VAL A 63 -8.72 -2.26 12.53
C VAL A 63 -9.75 -2.53 11.42
N LEU A 64 -10.68 -3.45 11.65
CA LEU A 64 -11.75 -3.76 10.69
C LEU A 64 -12.73 -2.59 10.55
N ASP A 65 -13.12 -1.95 11.66
CA ASP A 65 -14.02 -0.81 11.63
C ASP A 65 -13.39 0.37 10.83
N ILE A 66 -12.08 0.62 10.98
CA ILE A 66 -11.34 1.59 10.15
C ILE A 66 -11.29 1.15 8.68
N PHE A 67 -11.09 -0.14 8.43
CA PHE A 67 -11.06 -0.68 7.07
C PHE A 67 -12.39 -0.40 6.35
N GLU A 68 -13.52 -0.70 6.98
CA GLU A 68 -14.84 -0.41 6.40
C GLU A 68 -15.06 1.10 6.19
N GLN A 69 -14.63 1.93 7.13
CA GLN A 69 -14.79 3.38 7.01
C GLN A 69 -13.95 3.98 5.87
N TRP A 70 -12.66 3.60 5.77
CA TRP A 70 -11.71 4.27 4.87
C TRP A 70 -11.63 3.56 3.52
N VAL A 71 -11.55 2.23 3.52
CA VAL A 71 -11.39 1.44 2.30
C VAL A 71 -12.73 1.30 1.60
N SER A 72 -13.73 0.72 2.29
CA SER A 72 -15.05 0.51 1.70
C SER A 72 -15.84 1.83 1.54
N GLY A 73 -15.82 2.69 2.56
CA GLY A 73 -16.63 3.91 2.61
C GLY A 73 -16.05 5.11 1.87
N GLN A 74 -14.72 5.23 1.76
CA GLN A 74 -14.05 6.36 1.09
C GLN A 74 -13.25 5.93 -0.14
N ASN A 75 -13.36 4.67 -0.57
CA ASN A 75 -12.67 4.12 -1.72
C ASN A 75 -11.14 4.26 -1.65
N ALA A 76 -10.57 4.16 -0.45
CA ALA A 76 -9.11 4.09 -0.29
C ALA A 76 -8.58 2.72 -0.76
N GLU A 77 -7.31 2.66 -1.19
CA GLU A 77 -6.69 1.41 -1.67
C GLU A 77 -6.59 0.32 -0.57
N GLY A 78 -6.41 0.75 0.68
CA GLY A 78 -6.21 -0.14 1.80
C GLY A 78 -5.61 0.56 3.01
N LEU A 79 -5.22 -0.24 4.00
CA LEU A 79 -4.58 0.21 5.24
C LEU A 79 -3.12 -0.24 5.32
N VAL A 80 -2.30 0.60 5.95
CA VAL A 80 -0.97 0.23 6.42
C VAL A 80 -1.05 0.07 7.94
N VAL A 81 -0.95 -1.15 8.43
CA VAL A 81 -1.03 -1.48 9.85
C VAL A 81 0.38 -1.71 10.39
N ARG A 82 0.72 -0.96 11.44
CA ARG A 82 2.00 -1.05 12.13
C ARG A 82 1.75 -1.39 13.59
N SER A 83 2.51 -2.33 14.12
CA SER A 83 2.57 -2.62 15.55
C SER A 83 3.94 -2.20 16.09
N GLU A 84 4.22 -2.48 17.37
CA GLU A 84 5.56 -2.31 17.94
C GLU A 84 6.57 -3.33 17.36
N GLN A 85 6.08 -4.33 16.62
CA GLN A 85 6.92 -5.28 15.91
C GLN A 85 7.50 -4.63 14.63
N PRO A 86 8.67 -5.09 14.15
CA PRO A 86 9.29 -4.55 12.94
C PRO A 86 8.49 -4.82 11.66
N VAL A 87 7.47 -5.68 11.72
CA VAL A 87 6.65 -6.05 10.56
C VAL A 87 5.60 -4.99 10.28
N VAL A 88 5.52 -4.58 9.02
CA VAL A 88 4.47 -3.70 8.50
C VAL A 88 3.51 -4.52 7.68
N PHE A 89 2.23 -4.47 8.02
CA PHE A 89 1.17 -5.15 7.29
C PHE A 89 0.49 -4.18 6.33
N LYS A 90 0.17 -4.64 5.13
CA LYS A 90 -0.71 -3.93 4.19
C LYS A 90 -1.99 -4.74 4.06
N VAL A 91 -3.12 -4.14 4.41
CA VAL A 91 -4.44 -4.78 4.37
C VAL A 91 -5.23 -4.13 3.24
N LYS A 92 -5.60 -4.92 2.23
CA LYS A 92 -6.23 -4.43 1.00
C LYS A 92 -7.37 -5.36 0.60
N PRO A 93 -8.42 -4.85 -0.08
CA PRO A 93 -9.44 -5.72 -0.66
C PRO A 93 -8.80 -6.60 -1.73
N LYS A 94 -9.29 -7.84 -1.82
CA LYS A 94 -8.93 -8.76 -2.90
C LYS A 94 -10.06 -8.71 -3.93
N HIS A 95 -9.73 -8.29 -5.14
CA HIS A 95 -10.65 -8.39 -6.28
C HIS A 95 -10.29 -9.62 -7.12
N SER A 96 -11.30 -10.33 -7.59
CA SER A 96 -11.18 -11.46 -8.51
C SER A 96 -12.16 -11.28 -9.65
N ILE A 97 -11.75 -11.70 -10.84
CA ILE A 97 -12.57 -11.66 -12.05
C ILE A 97 -12.40 -12.99 -12.77
N ASP A 98 -13.51 -13.49 -13.31
CA ASP A 98 -13.47 -14.62 -14.24
C ASP A 98 -13.19 -14.06 -15.64
N ALA A 99 -12.13 -14.55 -16.27
CA ALA A 99 -11.66 -14.08 -17.56
C ALA A 99 -11.33 -15.25 -18.48
N VAL A 100 -11.42 -15.03 -19.79
CA VAL A 100 -11.02 -16.02 -20.79
C VAL A 100 -9.54 -15.90 -21.10
N VAL A 101 -8.91 -17.02 -21.44
CA VAL A 101 -7.56 -17.03 -22.04
C VAL A 101 -7.71 -16.66 -23.51
N ALA A 102 -7.18 -15.49 -23.88
CA ALA A 102 -7.23 -14.98 -25.25
C ALA A 102 -5.96 -15.31 -26.06
N GLY A 103 -4.89 -15.74 -25.39
CA GLY A 103 -3.64 -16.15 -26.03
C GLY A 103 -2.55 -16.40 -25.00
N TYR A 104 -1.42 -16.90 -25.47
CA TYR A 104 -0.25 -17.15 -24.64
C TYR A 104 1.06 -16.93 -25.41
N THR A 105 2.17 -16.83 -24.67
CA THR A 105 3.53 -16.90 -25.22
C THR A 105 4.26 -18.10 -24.66
N GLU A 106 5.23 -18.61 -25.43
CA GLU A 106 6.08 -19.72 -24.99
C GLU A 106 7.36 -19.23 -24.33
N GLY A 107 7.88 -20.05 -23.42
CA GLY A 107 9.20 -19.87 -22.81
C GLY A 107 10.32 -20.05 -23.83
N ILE A 108 11.53 -19.69 -23.41
CA ILE A 108 12.76 -19.83 -24.21
C ILE A 108 13.79 -20.65 -23.44
N GLY A 109 14.76 -21.23 -24.16
CA GLY A 109 15.82 -22.02 -23.55
C GLY A 109 15.28 -23.30 -22.89
N GLU A 110 15.56 -23.48 -21.60
CA GLU A 110 15.12 -24.65 -20.83
C GLU A 110 13.59 -24.74 -20.70
N ASN A 111 12.87 -23.62 -20.81
CA ASN A 111 11.41 -23.56 -20.75
C ASN A 111 10.75 -23.51 -22.14
N SER A 112 11.49 -23.85 -23.20
CA SER A 112 10.94 -23.88 -24.56
C SER A 112 9.78 -24.88 -24.66
N GLY A 113 8.68 -24.46 -25.27
CA GLY A 113 7.45 -25.26 -25.36
C GLY A 113 6.55 -25.22 -24.13
N GLN A 114 6.94 -24.50 -23.06
CA GLN A 114 6.08 -24.24 -21.91
C GLN A 114 5.40 -22.87 -22.02
N VAL A 115 4.19 -22.74 -21.49
CA VAL A 115 3.49 -21.44 -21.41
C VAL A 115 4.23 -20.52 -20.45
N ARG A 116 4.61 -19.33 -20.93
CA ARG A 116 5.30 -18.30 -20.15
C ARG A 116 4.36 -17.20 -19.66
N ASP A 117 3.56 -16.66 -20.57
CA ASP A 117 2.61 -15.58 -20.28
C ASP A 117 1.25 -15.90 -20.88
N ILE A 118 0.19 -15.55 -20.16
CA ILE A 118 -1.20 -15.73 -20.59
C ILE A 118 -1.86 -14.34 -20.72
N MET A 119 -2.46 -14.08 -21.88
CA MET A 119 -3.30 -12.92 -22.13
C MET A 119 -4.75 -13.23 -21.72
N PHE A 120 -5.34 -12.36 -20.91
CA PHE A 120 -6.72 -12.47 -20.48
C PHE A 120 -7.64 -11.47 -21.17
N ALA A 121 -8.89 -11.87 -21.36
CA ALA A 121 -9.96 -11.00 -21.82
C ALA A 121 -11.25 -11.19 -21.03
N VAL A 122 -12.10 -10.16 -21.01
CA VAL A 122 -13.48 -10.24 -20.50
C VAL A 122 -14.45 -10.03 -21.65
N MET A 123 -15.61 -10.70 -21.58
CA MET A 123 -16.67 -10.53 -22.58
C MET A 123 -17.51 -9.30 -22.24
N ARG A 124 -17.70 -8.42 -23.22
CA ARG A 124 -18.63 -7.28 -23.14
C ARG A 124 -20.04 -7.72 -23.51
N GLU A 125 -21.03 -6.89 -23.18
CA GLU A 125 -22.46 -7.18 -23.45
C GLU A 125 -22.78 -7.39 -24.94
N ASP A 126 -21.97 -6.81 -25.84
CA ASP A 126 -22.09 -6.96 -27.29
C ASP A 126 -21.46 -8.27 -27.83
N GLY A 127 -20.95 -9.12 -26.94
CA GLY A 127 -20.30 -10.40 -27.26
C GLY A 127 -18.82 -10.27 -27.68
N ASN A 128 -18.27 -9.05 -27.73
CA ASN A 128 -16.86 -8.84 -28.07
C ASN A 128 -15.96 -9.04 -26.84
N PHE A 129 -14.75 -9.55 -27.07
CA PHE A 129 -13.74 -9.71 -26.04
C PHE A 129 -12.87 -8.46 -25.89
N GLN A 130 -12.77 -7.95 -24.66
CA GLN A 130 -11.88 -6.86 -24.28
C GLN A 130 -10.65 -7.45 -23.58
N LEU A 131 -9.46 -7.27 -24.16
CA LEU A 131 -8.21 -7.65 -23.50
C LEU A 131 -8.01 -6.80 -22.23
N ILE A 132 -7.63 -7.43 -21.12
CA ILE A 132 -7.51 -6.77 -19.80
C ILE A 132 -6.09 -6.83 -19.21
N GLY A 133 -5.24 -7.74 -19.69
CA GLY A 133 -3.87 -7.81 -19.24
C GLY A 133 -3.23 -9.17 -19.46
N VAL A 134 -1.94 -9.23 -19.14
CA VAL A 134 -1.10 -10.42 -19.27
C VAL A 134 -0.54 -10.79 -17.91
N THR A 135 -0.46 -12.08 -17.59
CA THR A 135 0.34 -12.56 -16.45
C THR A 135 1.15 -13.78 -16.82
N GLY A 136 2.39 -13.84 -16.37
CA GLY A 136 3.23 -15.04 -16.41
C GLY A 136 3.60 -15.57 -15.02
N ASN A 137 3.18 -14.87 -13.97
CA ASN A 137 3.34 -15.33 -12.60
C ASN A 137 2.24 -16.33 -12.28
N TRP A 138 2.55 -17.35 -11.46
CA TRP A 138 1.64 -18.41 -10.99
C TRP A 138 1.38 -19.59 -11.92
N ILE A 139 2.02 -19.65 -13.08
CA ILE A 139 2.02 -20.87 -13.90
C ILE A 139 3.01 -21.84 -13.24
N LEU A 140 2.49 -22.78 -12.43
CA LEU A 140 3.28 -23.89 -11.93
C LEU A 140 3.59 -24.84 -13.08
N GLU A 141 4.73 -25.52 -13.01
CA GLU A 141 5.27 -26.40 -14.07
C GLU A 141 4.28 -27.47 -14.55
N ASN A 142 3.26 -27.81 -13.74
CA ASN A 142 2.21 -28.80 -14.06
C ASN A 142 0.78 -28.23 -14.07
N SER A 143 0.61 -26.93 -14.35
CA SER A 143 -0.73 -26.30 -14.32
C SER A 143 -1.60 -26.65 -15.54
N PHE A 144 -1.00 -27.23 -16.58
CA PHE A 144 -1.62 -27.43 -17.89
C PHE A 144 -1.40 -28.83 -18.46
N GLU A 145 -0.98 -29.80 -17.64
CA GLU A 145 -0.98 -31.23 -17.99
C GLU A 145 -2.39 -31.84 -17.95
#